data_AF-A0A7W0C7L3-F1
#
_entry.id   AF-A0A7W0C7L3-F1
#
_cell.length_a   1.000
_cell.length_b   1.000
_cell.length_c   1.000
_cell.angle_alpha   90.00
_cell.angle_beta   90.00
_cell.angle_gamma   90.00
#
_symmetry.space_group_name_H-M   'P 1'
#
loop_
_entity.id
_entity.type
_entity.pdbx_description
1 polymer ?
#
loop_
_entity_poly.entity_id
_entity_poly.type
_entity_poly.pdbx_seq_one_letter_code
_entity_poly.pdbx_strand_id
1 'polypeptide(L)'
;MENFAQGFWLRHANCSIPNGNGFQADLSLKKFVTIEHQTNKKGGHMLQKLRGTNNQGGFTLIELMIVIAIIGILAAIAVPQFMSYRVRANNSSAEAANKNAQTALAALNSDIGCYGLSDDTADLLNAVGGGGAGTELQGSGGSIAAATQNNAGGMVTGTSPSTGAISGVGITIPDGIDLLASTEGANNATYLVMTEHEDGNRGFASEAEIADVMYYVQNDGWNGSPGIDAAPPGINANTLDIDGAAGGGSPTAAWSALN
;
A
#
# COMPACT_ATOMS: atom_id res chain seq x y z
N MET A 1 -25.61 26.66 6.43
CA MET A 1 -26.57 26.65 5.30
C MET A 1 -25.74 27.03 4.08
N GLU A 2 -25.36 26.17 3.14
CA GLU A 2 -25.92 24.92 2.63
C GLU A 2 -24.83 24.08 1.96
N ASN A 3 -24.98 22.76 2.05
CA ASN A 3 -24.83 21.72 1.01
C ASN A 3 -23.56 21.67 0.13
N PHE A 4 -22.76 20.60 0.23
CA PHE A 4 -22.95 19.22 -0.28
C PHE A 4 -22.36 19.00 -1.69
N ALA A 5 -21.26 18.25 -1.69
CA ALA A 5 -20.78 17.25 -2.66
C ALA A 5 -21.37 17.20 -4.08
N GLN A 6 -20.44 17.14 -5.05
CA GLN A 6 -20.44 16.34 -6.29
C GLN A 6 -19.15 16.72 -7.05
N GLY A 7 -18.37 15.88 -7.71
CA GLY A 7 -18.52 14.49 -8.12
C GLY A 7 -17.28 14.15 -8.97
N PHE A 8 -16.79 12.94 -8.74
CA PHE A 8 -15.60 12.29 -9.27
C PHE A 8 -15.84 11.79 -10.70
N TRP A 9 -14.77 11.79 -11.51
CA TRP A 9 -14.53 11.09 -12.79
C TRP A 9 -14.86 11.73 -14.16
N LEU A 10 -13.89 11.46 -15.06
CA LEU A 10 -13.90 11.41 -16.52
C LEU A 10 -13.53 12.69 -17.28
N ARG A 11 -12.22 12.94 -17.40
CA ARG A 11 -11.65 13.54 -18.62
C ARG A 11 -10.38 12.79 -19.05
N HIS A 12 -10.57 11.75 -19.85
CA HIS A 12 -9.63 11.40 -20.92
C HIS A 12 -10.44 11.24 -22.21
N ALA A 13 -10.58 12.34 -22.93
CA ALA A 13 -10.78 12.34 -24.37
C ALA A 13 -9.87 13.44 -24.92
N ASN A 14 -8.63 13.04 -25.18
CA ASN A 14 -7.73 13.77 -26.06
C ASN A 14 -8.23 13.52 -27.47
N CYS A 15 -8.72 14.54 -28.18
CA CYS A 15 -8.88 14.45 -29.63
C CYS A 15 -8.69 15.83 -30.24
N SER A 16 -7.59 15.94 -30.98
CA SER A 16 -7.13 17.12 -31.71
C SER A 16 -8.18 17.63 -32.67
N ILE A 17 -8.32 18.94 -32.74
CA ILE A 17 -9.06 19.66 -33.78
C ILE A 17 -8.26 19.62 -35.08
N PRO A 18 -8.78 19.07 -36.20
CA PRO A 18 -8.32 19.42 -37.52
C PRO A 18 -9.21 20.53 -38.10
N ASN A 19 -8.54 21.52 -38.69
CA ASN A 19 -9.14 22.64 -39.39
C ASN A 19 -10.01 22.20 -40.57
N GLY A 20 -11.19 22.85 -40.68
CA GLY A 20 -11.84 23.11 -41.95
C GLY A 20 -12.53 21.92 -42.62
N ASN A 21 -13.85 21.82 -42.42
CA ASN A 21 -14.89 21.86 -43.47
C ASN A 21 -16.12 21.04 -43.05
N GLY A 22 -17.19 21.75 -42.72
CA GLY A 22 -18.57 21.28 -42.88
C GLY A 22 -19.11 20.32 -41.82
N PHE A 23 -19.94 20.84 -40.91
CA PHE A 23 -21.38 20.52 -40.93
C PHE A 23 -22.08 21.41 -39.89
N GLN A 24 -22.91 22.34 -40.34
CA GLN A 24 -23.89 23.00 -39.48
C GLN A 24 -25.02 21.99 -39.21
N ALA A 25 -25.14 21.53 -37.96
CA ALA A 25 -26.35 20.86 -37.51
C ALA A 25 -27.26 21.90 -36.85
N ASP A 26 -28.15 22.42 -37.69
CA ASP A 26 -29.36 23.18 -37.37
C ASP A 26 -30.20 22.49 -36.28
N LEU A 27 -30.40 23.15 -35.14
CA LEU A 27 -31.45 22.80 -34.17
C LEU A 27 -32.60 23.81 -34.26
N SER A 28 -33.28 23.81 -35.41
CA SER A 28 -34.56 24.47 -35.57
C SER A 28 -35.65 23.73 -34.76
N LEU A 29 -35.98 24.30 -33.60
CA LEU A 29 -37.26 24.16 -32.93
C LEU A 29 -38.42 24.31 -33.91
N LYS A 30 -39.23 23.26 -34.09
CA LYS A 30 -40.71 23.27 -34.20
C LYS A 30 -41.21 21.95 -34.79
N LYS A 31 -42.01 21.23 -34.00
CA LYS A 31 -43.44 21.00 -34.28
C LYS A 31 -44.00 20.09 -33.20
N PHE A 32 -44.73 20.72 -32.29
CA PHE A 32 -45.78 20.09 -31.49
C PHE A 32 -46.71 19.34 -32.46
N VAL A 33 -46.70 18.01 -32.39
CA VAL A 33 -47.74 17.17 -32.98
C VAL A 33 -48.54 16.61 -31.82
N THR A 34 -49.72 17.19 -31.61
CA THR A 34 -50.77 16.62 -30.77
C THR A 34 -51.32 15.39 -31.50
N ILE A 35 -51.05 14.19 -30.99
CA ILE A 35 -51.70 12.97 -31.48
C ILE A 35 -52.89 12.67 -30.58
N GLU A 36 -54.09 12.77 -31.15
CA GLU A 36 -55.34 12.37 -30.52
C GLU A 36 -55.39 10.85 -30.27
N HIS A 37 -55.89 10.51 -29.09
CA HIS A 37 -56.12 9.16 -28.61
C HIS A 37 -57.30 8.51 -29.36
N GLN A 38 -57.02 7.55 -30.24
CA GLN A 38 -58.03 6.68 -30.87
C GLN A 38 -58.09 5.35 -30.11
N THR A 39 -59.08 5.19 -29.21
CA THR A 39 -59.35 3.88 -28.60
C THR A 39 -60.09 2.98 -29.57
N ASN A 40 -59.36 2.11 -30.29
CA ASN A 40 -59.98 1.07 -31.12
C ASN A 40 -60.22 -0.20 -30.30
N LYS A 41 -61.49 -0.43 -29.95
CA LYS A 41 -62.01 -1.64 -29.33
C LYS A 41 -62.33 -2.66 -30.44
N LYS A 42 -61.46 -3.65 -30.67
CA LYS A 42 -61.83 -4.89 -31.35
C LYS A 42 -61.20 -6.08 -30.64
N GLY A 43 -62.08 -6.93 -30.10
CA GLY A 43 -61.72 -8.19 -29.47
C GLY A 43 -61.14 -9.19 -30.46
N GLY A 44 -60.45 -10.18 -29.92
CA GLY A 44 -59.86 -11.25 -30.71
C GLY A 44 -58.87 -12.04 -29.89
N HIS A 45 -59.38 -12.77 -28.90
CA HIS A 45 -58.83 -13.98 -28.30
C HIS A 45 -57.56 -14.54 -28.99
N MET A 46 -56.38 -14.11 -28.57
CA MET A 46 -55.11 -14.81 -28.88
C MET A 46 -54.12 -14.73 -27.70
N LEU A 47 -54.65 -14.88 -26.48
CA LEU A 47 -53.88 -15.22 -25.28
C LEU A 47 -54.08 -16.70 -24.98
N GLN A 48 -53.81 -17.56 -25.97
CA GLN A 48 -53.88 -19.01 -25.78
C GLN A 48 -52.50 -19.63 -25.87
N LYS A 49 -52.07 -20.11 -24.69
CA LYS A 49 -51.10 -21.19 -24.49
C LYS A 49 -49.65 -20.89 -24.89
N LEU A 50 -48.99 -20.15 -24.02
CA LEU A 50 -47.68 -20.56 -23.50
C LEU A 50 -47.71 -20.54 -21.96
N ARG A 51 -48.67 -21.27 -21.36
CA ARG A 51 -48.46 -21.79 -20.00
C ARG A 51 -47.54 -22.99 -20.16
N GLY A 52 -46.26 -22.72 -20.45
CA GLY A 52 -45.22 -23.65 -20.04
C GLY A 52 -45.43 -23.85 -18.56
N THR A 53 -45.63 -25.10 -18.15
CA THR A 53 -45.59 -25.51 -16.76
C THR A 53 -44.22 -25.13 -16.24
N ASN A 54 -44.10 -23.90 -15.74
CA ASN A 54 -42.96 -23.47 -14.95
C ASN A 54 -43.04 -24.33 -13.69
N ASN A 55 -42.37 -25.48 -13.74
CA ASN A 55 -42.17 -26.38 -12.64
C ASN A 55 -41.22 -25.68 -11.65
N GLN A 56 -41.71 -24.59 -11.05
CA GLN A 56 -41.04 -23.79 -10.04
C GLN A 56 -41.02 -24.66 -8.79
N GLY A 57 -40.11 -25.63 -8.77
CA GLY A 57 -39.70 -26.31 -7.56
C GLY A 57 -39.11 -25.25 -6.64
N GLY A 58 -39.89 -24.80 -5.66
CA GLY A 58 -39.38 -23.93 -4.62
C GLY A 58 -38.33 -24.68 -3.81
N PHE A 59 -37.24 -23.99 -3.47
CA PHE A 59 -36.26 -24.50 -2.53
C PHE A 59 -36.96 -24.91 -1.23
N THR A 60 -36.70 -26.13 -0.77
CA THR A 60 -37.22 -26.58 0.51
C THR A 60 -36.44 -25.90 1.63
N LEU A 61 -37.13 -25.59 2.74
CA LEU A 61 -36.48 -24.99 3.91
C LEU A 61 -35.38 -25.91 4.47
N ILE A 62 -35.57 -27.24 4.34
CA ILE A 62 -34.58 -28.23 4.75
C ILE A 62 -33.32 -28.23 3.88
N GLU A 63 -33.45 -28.04 2.55
CA GLU A 63 -32.27 -27.89 1.67
C GLU A 63 -31.46 -26.68 2.08
N LEU A 64 -32.11 -25.55 2.38
CA LEU A 64 -31.43 -24.35 2.83
C LEU A 64 -30.72 -24.56 4.18
N MET A 65 -31.35 -25.28 5.12
CA MET A 65 -30.76 -25.56 6.44
C MET A 65 -29.47 -26.41 6.34
N ILE A 66 -29.45 -27.41 5.46
CA ILE A 66 -28.26 -28.24 5.27
C ILE A 66 -27.14 -27.42 4.62
N VAL A 67 -27.47 -26.56 3.65
CA VAL A 67 -26.47 -25.71 2.99
C VAL A 67 -25.79 -24.77 3.98
N ILE A 68 -26.56 -24.07 4.83
CA ILE A 68 -25.96 -23.18 5.84
C ILE A 68 -25.16 -23.95 6.89
N ALA A 69 -25.56 -25.18 7.24
CA ALA A 69 -24.81 -26.03 8.16
C ALA A 69 -23.44 -26.40 7.58
N ILE A 70 -23.38 -26.78 6.30
CA ILE A 70 -22.12 -27.11 5.62
C ILE A 70 -21.24 -25.87 5.49
N ILE A 71 -21.80 -24.72 5.06
CA ILE A 71 -21.05 -23.45 4.95
C ILE A 71 -20.50 -23.05 6.33
N GLY A 72 -21.27 -23.22 7.40
CA GLY A 72 -20.84 -22.93 8.76
C GLY A 72 -19.61 -23.76 9.19
N ILE A 73 -19.61 -25.06 8.89
CA ILE A 73 -18.46 -25.94 9.19
C ILE A 73 -17.22 -25.52 8.39
N LEU A 74 -17.38 -25.22 7.09
CA LEU A 74 -16.28 -24.79 6.24
C LEU A 74 -15.70 -23.45 6.71
N ALA A 75 -16.56 -22.48 7.04
CA ALA A 75 -16.15 -21.16 7.51
C ALA A 75 -15.38 -21.23 8.84
N ALA A 76 -15.80 -22.10 9.76
CA ALA A 76 -15.14 -22.26 11.07
C ALA A 76 -13.66 -22.67 10.96
N ILE A 77 -13.31 -23.48 9.95
CA ILE A 77 -11.92 -23.90 9.68
C ILE A 77 -11.20 -22.85 8.82
N ALA A 78 -11.85 -22.33 7.79
CA ALA A 78 -11.23 -21.45 6.81
C ALA A 78 -10.83 -20.08 7.37
N VAL A 79 -11.67 -19.47 8.22
CA VAL A 79 -11.44 -18.11 8.74
C VAL A 79 -10.12 -17.98 9.54
N PRO A 80 -9.83 -18.79 10.57
CA PRO A 80 -8.58 -18.65 11.32
C PRO A 80 -7.34 -18.91 10.45
N GLN A 81 -7.42 -19.87 9.52
CA GLN A 81 -6.33 -20.14 8.58
C GLN A 81 -6.07 -18.96 7.65
N PHE A 82 -7.14 -18.35 7.11
CA PHE A 82 -7.05 -17.19 6.22
C PHE A 82 -6.43 -15.98 6.93
N MET A 83 -6.79 -15.72 8.19
CA MET A 83 -6.18 -14.64 8.97
C MET A 83 -4.66 -14.84 9.12
N SER A 84 -4.22 -16.05 9.47
CA SER A 84 -2.78 -16.34 9.56
C SER A 84 -2.05 -16.18 8.22
N TYR A 85 -2.73 -16.49 7.11
CA TYR A 85 -2.16 -16.36 5.77
C TYR A 85 -1.98 -14.89 5.39
N ARG A 86 -2.97 -14.03 5.71
CA ARG A 86 -2.86 -12.58 5.51
C ARG A 86 -1.68 -11.99 6.27
N VAL A 87 -1.53 -12.29 7.56
CA VAL A 87 -0.41 -11.79 8.37
C VAL A 87 0.94 -12.21 7.77
N ARG A 88 1.08 -13.46 7.31
CA ARG A 88 2.31 -13.90 6.63
C ARG A 88 2.57 -13.17 5.31
N ALA A 89 1.52 -12.91 4.53
CA ALA A 89 1.65 -12.15 3.28
C ALA A 89 2.08 -10.70 3.56
N ASN A 90 1.50 -10.07 4.58
CA ASN A 90 1.85 -8.73 5.03
C ASN A 90 3.31 -8.65 5.51
N ASN A 91 3.74 -9.61 6.34
CA ASN A 91 5.14 -9.72 6.78
C ASN A 91 6.09 -9.89 5.59
N SER A 92 5.74 -10.71 4.59
CA SER A 92 6.55 -10.87 3.37
C SER A 92 6.65 -9.57 2.57
N SER A 93 5.62 -8.72 2.60
CA SER A 93 5.63 -7.40 1.98
C SER A 93 6.59 -6.45 2.71
N ALA A 94 6.55 -6.43 4.05
CA ALA A 94 7.51 -5.65 4.86
C ALA A 94 8.96 -6.11 4.66
N GLU A 95 9.19 -7.42 4.53
CA GLU A 95 10.51 -8.00 4.20
C GLU A 95 11.02 -7.48 2.84
N ALA A 96 10.15 -7.45 1.83
CA ALA A 96 10.48 -6.92 0.50
C ALA A 96 10.77 -5.42 0.53
N ALA A 97 10.01 -4.64 1.32
CA ALA A 97 10.26 -3.22 1.52
C ALA A 97 11.62 -2.96 2.17
N ASN A 98 12.03 -3.79 3.13
CA ASN A 98 13.36 -3.70 3.76
C ASN A 98 14.47 -3.85 2.71
N LYS A 99 14.38 -4.88 1.84
CA LYS A 99 15.35 -5.11 0.76
C LYS A 99 15.43 -3.96 -0.25
N ASN A 100 14.28 -3.36 -0.57
CA ASN A 100 14.24 -2.18 -1.43
C ASN A 100 14.97 -0.99 -0.78
N ALA A 101 14.79 -0.81 0.53
CA ALA A 101 15.47 0.23 1.30
C ALA A 101 16.99 0.01 1.35
N GLN A 102 17.44 -1.22 1.58
CA GLN A 102 18.87 -1.57 1.51
C GLN A 102 19.47 -1.22 0.14
N THR A 103 18.74 -1.49 -0.93
CA THR A 103 19.16 -1.14 -2.30
C THR A 103 19.28 0.37 -2.48
N ALA A 104 18.33 1.15 -1.93
CA ALA A 104 18.38 2.62 -1.97
C ALA A 104 19.56 3.19 -1.15
N LEU A 105 19.81 2.63 0.04
CA LEU A 105 20.95 2.98 0.88
C LEU A 105 22.30 2.66 0.19
N ALA A 106 22.40 1.52 -0.47
CA ALA A 106 23.58 1.16 -1.26
C ALA A 106 23.79 2.10 -2.45
N ALA A 107 22.71 2.50 -3.13
CA ALA A 107 22.76 3.48 -4.22
C ALA A 107 23.24 4.85 -3.73
N LEU A 108 22.73 5.32 -2.58
CA LEU A 108 23.15 6.57 -1.97
C LEU A 108 24.64 6.54 -1.58
N ASN A 109 25.10 5.44 -0.97
CA ASN A 109 26.52 5.27 -0.64
C ASN A 109 27.41 5.26 -1.91
N SER A 110 26.93 4.67 -3.00
CA SER A 110 27.63 4.74 -4.30
C SER A 110 27.72 6.16 -4.87
N ASP A 111 26.79 7.05 -4.52
CA ASP A 111 26.73 8.41 -5.06
C ASP A 111 27.59 9.39 -4.24
N ILE A 112 27.42 9.39 -2.91
CA ILE A 112 28.07 10.38 -2.01
C ILE A 112 29.08 9.79 -1.02
N GLY A 113 29.30 8.46 -1.05
CA GLY A 113 30.28 7.78 -0.21
C GLY A 113 29.89 7.66 1.26
N CYS A 114 28.61 7.79 1.59
CA CYS A 114 28.06 7.49 2.91
C CYS A 114 26.60 7.00 2.81
N TYR A 115 26.10 6.38 3.87
CA TYR A 115 24.69 6.05 4.00
C TYR A 115 23.86 7.26 4.44
N GLY A 116 22.54 7.08 4.45
CA GLY A 116 21.58 8.13 4.78
C GLY A 116 20.49 7.64 5.71
N LEU A 117 19.59 8.54 6.03
CA LEU A 117 18.43 8.36 6.87
C LEU A 117 17.14 8.49 6.04
N SER A 118 16.04 7.94 6.52
CA SER A 118 14.74 8.09 5.89
C SER A 118 14.15 9.49 6.15
N ASP A 119 13.56 10.09 5.12
CA ASP A 119 12.87 11.38 5.19
C ASP A 119 11.77 11.44 4.12
N ASP A 120 10.72 12.23 4.36
CA ASP A 120 9.64 12.48 3.40
C ASP A 120 9.27 13.97 3.25
N THR A 121 10.09 14.86 3.82
CA THR A 121 9.75 16.28 3.95
C THR A 121 10.14 17.12 2.73
N ALA A 122 11.03 16.61 1.87
CA ALA A 122 11.59 17.32 0.73
C ALA A 122 11.57 16.49 -0.56
N ASP A 123 11.81 17.18 -1.69
CA ASP A 123 12.07 16.56 -2.99
C ASP A 123 13.57 16.25 -3.18
N LEU A 124 13.92 15.51 -4.24
CA LEU A 124 15.31 15.10 -4.47
C LEU A 124 16.24 16.26 -4.87
N LEU A 125 15.70 17.36 -5.40
CA LEU A 125 16.51 18.53 -5.78
C LEU A 125 16.91 19.35 -4.56
N ASN A 126 16.04 19.38 -3.54
CA ASN A 126 16.22 20.09 -2.28
C ASN A 126 16.37 19.11 -1.11
N ALA A 127 16.95 17.93 -1.36
CA ALA A 127 17.11 16.90 -0.35
C ALA A 127 17.81 17.48 0.89
N VAL A 128 17.29 17.16 2.07
CA VAL A 128 17.74 17.77 3.34
C VAL A 128 19.14 17.29 3.72
N GLY A 129 19.49 16.05 3.35
CA GLY A 129 20.70 15.37 3.80
C GLY A 129 20.62 14.96 5.27
N GLY A 130 21.77 14.86 5.92
CA GLY A 130 21.89 14.59 7.36
C GLY A 130 22.58 13.28 7.71
N GLY A 131 22.45 12.92 8.99
CA GLY A 131 22.96 11.70 9.62
C GLY A 131 22.31 11.51 10.99
N GLY A 132 22.28 10.27 11.49
CA GLY A 132 21.67 9.89 12.76
C GLY A 132 20.31 9.24 12.57
N ALA A 133 19.40 9.49 13.52
CA ALA A 133 18.04 8.96 13.47
C ALA A 133 17.25 9.56 12.31
N GLY A 134 16.62 8.70 11.51
CA GLY A 134 15.70 9.12 10.46
C GLY A 134 14.29 9.42 10.94
N THR A 135 13.47 9.85 10.00
CA THR A 135 12.02 9.98 10.16
C THR A 135 11.36 8.66 9.79
N GLU A 136 10.45 8.17 10.64
CA GLU A 136 9.64 7.01 10.31
C GLU A 136 8.66 7.35 9.19
N LEU A 137 8.78 6.63 8.08
CA LEU A 137 7.90 6.77 6.93
C LEU A 137 6.70 5.85 7.14
N GLN A 138 5.60 6.43 7.62
CA GLN A 138 4.39 5.68 7.94
C GLN A 138 3.49 5.53 6.72
N GLY A 139 3.53 4.36 6.08
CA GLY A 139 2.58 3.98 5.04
C GLY A 139 1.23 3.51 5.60
N SER A 140 1.14 3.32 6.92
CA SER A 140 -0.12 3.11 7.64
C SER A 140 -1.05 4.34 7.47
N GLY A 141 -2.17 4.15 6.77
CA GLY A 141 -3.11 5.22 6.41
C GLY A 141 -2.95 5.78 4.98
N GLY A 142 -2.01 5.26 4.21
CA GLY A 142 -1.91 5.50 2.77
C GLY A 142 -0.47 5.43 2.26
N SER A 143 -0.29 4.90 1.04
CA SER A 143 1.04 4.79 0.44
C SER A 143 1.75 6.14 0.31
N ILE A 144 3.03 6.19 0.69
CA ILE A 144 3.92 7.33 0.43
C ILE A 144 4.61 7.09 -0.90
N ALA A 145 4.41 8.00 -1.86
CA ALA A 145 5.09 7.95 -3.15
C ALA A 145 6.59 8.28 -2.98
N ALA A 146 7.45 7.70 -3.81
CA ALA A 146 8.86 8.06 -3.85
C ALA A 146 9.05 9.55 -4.14
N ALA A 147 9.99 10.19 -3.45
CA ALA A 147 10.45 11.52 -3.81
C ALA A 147 10.95 11.52 -5.26
N THR A 148 10.65 12.60 -5.98
CA THR A 148 11.20 12.86 -7.32
C THR A 148 11.95 14.18 -7.31
N GLN A 149 12.48 14.62 -8.44
CA GLN A 149 13.21 15.90 -8.51
C GLN A 149 12.40 17.12 -8.04
N ASN A 150 11.07 17.12 -8.16
CA ASN A 150 10.23 18.30 -7.83
C ASN A 150 8.98 17.95 -7.02
N ASN A 151 8.92 16.75 -6.46
CA ASN A 151 7.82 16.33 -5.62
C ASN A 151 8.40 15.65 -4.40
N ALA A 152 8.01 16.16 -3.23
CA ALA A 152 8.32 15.52 -1.96
C ALA A 152 7.64 14.15 -1.87
N GLY A 153 8.26 13.26 -1.10
CA GLY A 153 7.83 11.89 -0.92
C GLY A 153 8.89 11.10 -0.18
N GLY A 154 8.67 9.80 0.00
CA GLY A 154 9.60 8.93 0.72
C GLY A 154 10.96 8.89 0.03
N MET A 155 12.03 9.08 0.79
CA MET A 155 13.39 8.97 0.32
C MET A 155 14.33 8.51 1.43
N VAL A 156 15.52 8.06 1.02
CA VAL A 156 16.69 8.01 1.87
C VAL A 156 17.61 9.15 1.47
N THR A 157 18.01 10.00 2.39
CA THR A 157 18.89 11.15 2.13
C THR A 157 20.04 11.19 3.13
N GLY A 158 21.18 11.73 2.70
CA GLY A 158 22.36 11.82 3.56
C GLY A 158 23.28 12.98 3.16
N THR A 159 24.12 13.39 4.09
CA THR A 159 25.22 14.32 3.84
C THR A 159 26.54 13.59 4.04
N SER A 160 27.39 13.62 3.02
CA SER A 160 28.75 13.08 3.07
C SER A 160 29.61 13.90 4.05
N PRO A 161 30.07 13.33 5.16
CA PRO A 161 30.86 14.09 6.16
C PRO A 161 32.23 14.50 5.62
N SER A 162 32.74 13.80 4.60
CA SER A 162 34.05 14.06 4.00
C SER A 162 34.02 15.12 2.89
N THR A 163 32.91 15.23 2.16
CA THR A 163 32.81 16.14 0.99
C THR A 163 31.76 17.25 1.16
N GLY A 164 30.83 17.11 2.10
CA GLY A 164 29.67 17.97 2.25
C GLY A 164 28.61 17.77 1.15
N ALA A 165 28.78 16.78 0.26
CA ALA A 165 27.79 16.47 -0.76
C ALA A 165 26.49 15.96 -0.13
N ILE A 166 25.36 16.43 -0.65
CA ILE A 166 24.02 15.99 -0.26
C ILE A 166 23.39 15.28 -1.46
N SER A 167 22.79 14.13 -1.20
CA SER A 167 22.00 13.40 -2.20
C SER A 167 20.85 12.66 -1.53
N GLY A 168 19.93 12.18 -2.37
CA GLY A 168 18.76 11.42 -1.94
C GLY A 168 18.35 10.41 -3.00
N VAL A 169 17.79 9.30 -2.54
CA VAL A 169 17.21 8.25 -3.38
C VAL A 169 15.75 8.08 -2.99
N GLY A 170 14.85 8.34 -3.93
CA GLY A 170 13.41 8.18 -3.71
C GLY A 170 13.04 6.71 -3.49
N ILE A 171 12.20 6.44 -2.49
CA ILE A 171 11.67 5.13 -2.16
C ILE A 171 10.15 5.19 -2.00
N THR A 172 9.44 4.27 -2.63
CA THR A 172 7.99 4.16 -2.44
C THR A 172 7.72 3.30 -1.21
N ILE A 173 6.87 3.79 -0.31
CA ILE A 173 6.37 3.03 0.84
C ILE A 173 4.92 2.62 0.53
N PRO A 174 4.65 1.32 0.30
CA PRO A 174 3.29 0.83 0.09
C PRO A 174 2.37 1.10 1.29
N ASP A 175 1.06 1.05 1.03
CA ASP A 175 0.05 1.16 2.07
C ASP A 175 0.21 0.06 3.13
N GLY A 176 0.12 0.44 4.40
CA GLY A 176 0.25 -0.46 5.55
C GLY A 176 1.67 -0.88 5.90
N ILE A 177 2.71 -0.38 5.21
CA ILE A 177 4.11 -0.64 5.56
C ILE A 177 4.71 0.61 6.19
N ASP A 178 5.43 0.44 7.28
CA ASP A 178 6.18 1.50 7.93
C ASP A 178 7.68 1.20 7.80
N LEU A 179 8.49 2.24 7.59
CA LEU A 179 9.92 2.13 7.34
C LEU A 179 10.71 3.20 8.09
N LEU A 180 11.80 2.81 8.72
CA LEU A 180 12.76 3.72 9.34
C LEU A 180 14.17 3.33 8.93
N ALA A 181 14.89 4.25 8.30
CA ALA A 181 16.32 4.12 8.04
C ALA A 181 17.07 5.16 8.87
N SER A 182 18.10 4.73 9.58
CA SER A 182 18.93 5.59 10.42
C SER A 182 20.41 5.24 10.21
N THR A 183 21.29 6.19 10.50
CA THR A 183 22.74 5.98 10.50
C THR A 183 23.31 6.20 11.91
N GLU A 184 24.57 5.83 12.12
CA GLU A 184 25.29 6.12 13.37
C GLU A 184 25.48 7.64 13.65
N GLY A 185 25.26 8.50 12.64
CA GLY A 185 25.34 9.96 12.76
C GLY A 185 26.74 10.58 12.87
N ALA A 186 27.80 9.80 13.14
CA ALA A 186 29.17 10.31 13.20
C ALA A 186 29.78 10.51 11.81
N ASN A 187 30.00 9.42 11.07
CA ASN A 187 30.52 9.44 9.70
C ASN A 187 29.53 8.86 8.68
N ASN A 188 28.33 8.47 9.12
CA ASN A 188 27.33 7.81 8.29
C ASN A 188 27.89 6.56 7.56
N ALA A 189 28.83 5.86 8.21
CA ALA A 189 29.55 4.72 7.63
C ALA A 189 28.73 3.41 7.68
N THR A 190 27.73 3.35 8.54
CA THR A 190 26.78 2.24 8.66
C THR A 190 25.34 2.77 8.73
N TYR A 191 24.39 1.88 8.48
CA TYR A 191 22.96 2.11 8.59
C TYR A 191 22.29 0.98 9.35
N LEU A 192 21.14 1.31 9.92
CA LEU A 192 20.12 0.37 10.35
C LEU A 192 18.84 0.73 9.60
N VAL A 193 18.23 -0.25 8.95
CA VAL A 193 16.90 -0.09 8.35
C VAL A 193 15.92 -1.07 8.96
N MET A 194 14.77 -0.56 9.36
CA MET A 194 13.69 -1.30 9.99
C MET A 194 12.43 -1.16 9.17
N THR A 195 11.66 -2.23 9.08
CA THR A 195 10.33 -2.22 8.47
C THR A 195 9.35 -3.07 9.25
N GLU A 196 8.11 -2.64 9.25
CA GLU A 196 6.99 -3.37 9.83
C GLU A 196 5.76 -3.19 8.93
N HIS A 197 4.82 -4.11 9.01
CA HIS A 197 3.51 -3.94 8.39
C HIS A 197 2.48 -3.78 9.51
N GLU A 198 1.55 -2.83 9.39
CA GLU A 198 0.51 -2.54 10.38
C GLU A 198 -0.33 -3.80 10.69
N ASP A 199 -0.86 -4.47 9.66
CA ASP A 199 -1.51 -5.80 9.78
C ASP A 199 -0.52 -7.00 9.87
N GLY A 200 0.74 -6.75 10.20
CA GLY A 200 1.80 -7.73 10.38
C GLY A 200 1.96 -8.13 11.83
N ASN A 201 2.86 -9.07 12.12
CA ASN A 201 3.24 -9.36 13.51
C ASN A 201 4.76 -9.49 13.67
N ARG A 202 5.51 -9.05 12.66
CA ARG A 202 6.97 -9.13 12.60
C ARG A 202 7.56 -7.81 12.13
N GLY A 203 8.51 -7.31 12.91
CA GLY A 203 9.46 -6.30 12.49
C GLY A 203 10.68 -6.96 11.83
N PHE A 204 11.18 -6.33 10.79
CA PHE A 204 12.38 -6.74 10.07
C PHE A 204 13.42 -5.66 10.17
N ALA A 205 14.68 -6.04 10.27
CA ALA A 205 15.76 -5.07 10.27
C ALA A 205 17.03 -5.61 9.64
N SER A 206 17.81 -4.69 9.07
CA SER A 206 19.07 -5.00 8.41
C SER A 206 20.11 -3.92 8.69
N GLU A 207 21.38 -4.30 8.71
CA GLU A 207 22.53 -3.44 8.97
C GLU A 207 23.51 -3.45 7.79
N ALA A 208 24.49 -2.53 7.78
CA ALA A 208 25.45 -2.41 6.68
C ALA A 208 26.57 -3.46 6.75
N GLU A 209 26.93 -3.89 7.96
CA GLU A 209 28.12 -4.68 8.28
C GLU A 209 28.06 -6.10 7.70
N ILE A 210 26.85 -6.68 7.60
CA ILE A 210 26.63 -7.99 7.01
C ILE A 210 25.66 -7.86 5.84
N ALA A 211 26.21 -7.95 4.63
CA ALA A 211 25.40 -8.05 3.42
C ALA A 211 24.57 -9.34 3.44
N ASP A 212 23.30 -9.23 3.03
CA ASP A 212 22.37 -10.35 2.78
C ASP A 212 21.85 -11.10 4.03
N VAL A 213 22.12 -10.60 5.25
CA VAL A 213 21.46 -11.10 6.46
C VAL A 213 20.40 -10.11 6.90
N MET A 214 19.18 -10.60 7.03
CA MET A 214 18.06 -9.87 7.63
C MET A 214 17.78 -10.44 9.01
N TYR A 215 17.34 -9.59 9.92
CA TYR A 215 16.93 -9.98 11.26
C TYR A 215 15.44 -9.75 11.42
N TYR A 216 14.81 -10.54 12.29
CA TYR A 216 13.41 -10.38 12.61
C TYR A 216 13.17 -10.40 14.11
N VAL A 217 12.07 -9.76 14.48
CA VAL A 217 11.46 -9.88 15.80
C VAL A 217 9.95 -9.97 15.61
N GLN A 218 9.30 -10.89 16.32
CA GLN A 218 7.88 -11.18 16.27
C GLN A 218 7.19 -10.80 17.58
N ASN A 219 6.07 -10.09 17.45
CA ASN A 219 5.10 -9.88 18.52
C ASN A 219 3.69 -10.08 17.98
N ASP A 220 2.96 -11.05 18.52
CA ASP A 220 1.59 -11.31 18.08
C ASP A 220 0.62 -10.17 18.45
N GLY A 221 1.03 -9.26 19.34
CA GLY A 221 0.27 -8.07 19.73
C GLY A 221 0.45 -6.85 18.84
N TRP A 222 1.39 -6.84 17.88
CA TRP A 222 1.61 -5.70 16.97
C TRP A 222 0.60 -5.65 15.81
N ASN A 223 -0.10 -6.75 15.54
CA ASN A 223 -1.08 -6.80 14.46
C ASN A 223 -2.23 -5.79 14.66
N GLY A 224 -2.31 -4.83 13.75
CA GLY A 224 -3.23 -3.69 13.74
C GLY A 224 -2.70 -2.44 14.44
N SER A 225 -1.41 -2.38 14.74
CA SER A 225 -0.75 -1.22 15.33
C SER A 225 -0.03 -0.43 14.23
N PRO A 226 -0.31 0.88 14.06
CA PRO A 226 0.39 1.69 13.08
C PRO A 226 1.79 2.08 13.57
N GLY A 227 2.75 2.05 12.65
CA GLY A 227 4.13 2.40 12.90
C GLY A 227 5.02 1.21 13.23
N ILE A 228 6.30 1.51 13.48
CA ILE A 228 7.29 0.51 13.89
C ILE A 228 7.25 0.36 15.41
N ASP A 229 6.71 -0.76 15.89
CA ASP A 229 6.62 -1.07 17.32
C ASP A 229 7.90 -1.73 17.85
N ALA A 230 8.68 -2.34 16.97
CA ALA A 230 9.92 -3.01 17.31
C ALA A 230 10.96 -2.01 17.84
N ALA A 231 11.54 -2.31 19.01
CA ALA A 231 12.58 -1.45 19.58
C ALA A 231 13.84 -1.46 18.70
N PRO A 232 14.35 -0.28 18.31
CA PRO A 232 15.53 -0.22 17.44
C PRO A 232 16.79 -0.70 18.19
N PRO A 233 17.61 -1.58 17.58
CA PRO A 233 18.93 -1.89 18.10
C PRO A 233 19.86 -0.67 18.05
N GLY A 234 21.02 -0.78 18.71
CA GLY A 234 22.07 0.22 18.59
C GLY A 234 22.60 0.31 17.16
N ILE A 235 23.20 1.45 16.81
CA ILE A 235 23.84 1.66 15.50
C ILE A 235 25.28 2.11 15.78
N ASN A 236 26.22 1.18 15.68
CA ASN A 236 27.64 1.44 15.87
C ASN A 236 28.43 0.81 14.71
N ALA A 237 29.37 1.58 14.15
CA ALA A 237 30.13 1.09 13.00
C ALA A 237 31.04 -0.09 13.39
N ASN A 238 31.03 -1.14 12.55
CA ASN A 238 31.87 -2.35 12.69
C ASN A 238 31.52 -3.24 13.90
N THR A 239 30.29 -3.16 14.39
CA THR A 239 29.75 -4.06 15.41
C THR A 239 28.45 -4.70 14.91
N LEU A 240 28.19 -5.93 15.34
CA LEU A 240 26.90 -6.59 15.08
C LEU A 240 25.97 -6.21 16.23
N ASP A 241 25.23 -5.14 16.03
CA ASP A 241 24.44 -4.53 17.11
C ASP A 241 23.03 -5.07 17.19
N ILE A 242 22.59 -5.77 16.15
CA ILE A 242 21.24 -6.31 16.04
C ILE A 242 21.12 -7.74 16.56
N ASP A 243 22.10 -8.62 16.37
CA ASP A 243 21.98 -10.02 16.78
C ASP A 243 21.88 -10.14 18.32
N GLY A 244 20.73 -10.60 18.80
CA GLY A 244 20.46 -10.72 20.24
C GLY A 244 20.09 -9.41 20.95
N ALA A 245 19.96 -8.29 20.24
CA ALA A 245 19.46 -7.05 20.82
C ALA A 245 17.97 -7.16 21.19
N ALA A 246 17.55 -6.49 22.27
CA ALA A 246 16.15 -6.51 22.69
C ALA A 246 15.26 -5.76 21.67
N GLY A 247 14.31 -6.48 21.06
CA GLY A 247 13.39 -5.91 20.07
C GLY A 247 11.96 -5.69 20.61
N GLY A 248 11.70 -6.04 21.87
CA GLY A 248 10.40 -5.83 22.52
C GLY A 248 9.30 -6.82 22.09
N GLY A 249 9.65 -7.88 21.38
CA GLY A 249 8.69 -8.85 20.87
C GLY A 249 8.23 -9.92 21.89
N SER A 250 7.14 -10.60 21.53
CA SER A 250 6.58 -11.76 22.24
C SER A 250 5.91 -12.68 21.21
N PRO A 251 6.51 -13.81 20.82
CA PRO A 251 7.38 -14.67 21.64
C PRO A 251 8.89 -14.43 21.52
N THR A 252 9.38 -13.69 20.52
CA THR A 252 10.81 -13.45 20.34
C THR A 252 11.18 -12.11 20.99
N ALA A 253 11.80 -12.14 22.17
CA ALA A 253 12.16 -10.92 22.88
C ALA A 253 13.35 -10.16 22.25
N ALA A 254 14.19 -10.89 21.49
CA ALA A 254 15.38 -10.36 20.85
C ALA A 254 15.34 -10.55 19.34
N TRP A 255 15.99 -9.62 18.64
CA TRP A 255 16.29 -9.71 17.23
C TRP A 255 17.10 -10.98 16.93
N SER A 256 16.67 -11.73 15.92
CA SER A 256 17.30 -12.98 15.52
C SER A 256 17.48 -13.02 14.01
N ALA A 257 18.59 -13.59 13.54
CA ALA A 257 18.82 -13.76 12.11
C ALA A 257 17.70 -14.58 11.45
N LEU A 258 17.23 -14.10 10.31
CA LEU A 258 16.28 -14.76 9.44
C LEU A 258 17.07 -15.73 8.54
N ASN A 259 16.94 -17.04 8.80
CA ASN A 259 17.58 -18.11 8.04
C ASN A 259 16.83 -18.43 6.73
#